data_AF-A0A937Q0E1-F1
#
_entry.id   AF-A0A937Q0E1-F1
#
_cell.length_a   1.000
_cell.length_b   1.000
_cell.length_c   1.000
_cell.angle_alpha   90.00
_cell.angle_beta   90.00
_cell.angle_gamma   90.00
#
_symmetry.space_group_name_H-M   'P 1'
#
loop_
_entity.id
_entity.type
_entity.pdbx_description
1 polymer ?
#
loop_
_entity_poly.entity_id
_entity_poly.type
_entity_poly.pdbx_seq_one_letter_code
_entity_poly.pdbx_strand_id
1 'polypeptide(L)'
;MKIKNKLLNNMGFKALALFFALATWFYVGEANKEDTSKTAFEKIFMPKNYMAKTLFVKPVFIGKVPEGYRLIDQKLEISPGNVLVVAPVKILSRKEFIYTEPIDLSEYTKTKLLNVGLRSFSSSVKVESATVRVLLPIEKNREE
;
A
#
# COMPACT_ATOMS: atom_id res chain seq x y z
N MET A 1 -12.95 36.58 32.94
CA MET A 1 -13.38 35.31 32.31
C MET A 1 -14.90 35.36 32.01
N LYS A 2 -15.33 36.00 30.91
CA LYS A 2 -16.77 36.18 30.56
C LYS A 2 -17.08 36.06 29.05
N ILE A 3 -16.16 35.51 28.26
CA ILE A 3 -16.31 35.45 26.78
C ILE A 3 -17.09 34.20 26.33
N LYS A 4 -17.12 33.14 27.16
CA LYS A 4 -17.71 31.84 26.79
C LYS A 4 -19.24 31.89 26.55
N ASN A 5 -19.97 32.76 27.25
CA ASN A 5 -21.45 32.75 27.17
C ASN A 5 -22.02 33.65 26.07
N LYS A 6 -21.22 34.53 25.45
CA LYS A 6 -21.70 35.45 24.40
C LYS A 6 -21.64 34.83 23.00
N LEU A 7 -20.67 33.95 22.74
CA LEU A 7 -20.53 33.22 21.47
C LEU A 7 -21.52 32.04 21.34
N LEU A 8 -21.88 31.39 22.45
CA LEU A 8 -22.71 30.18 22.44
C LEU A 8 -24.22 30.42 22.32
N ASN A 9 -24.69 31.65 22.59
CA ASN A 9 -26.12 31.96 22.61
C ASN A 9 -26.64 32.58 21.30
N ASN A 10 -25.75 32.85 20.36
CA ASN A 10 -26.09 33.55 19.13
C ASN A 10 -26.21 32.53 17.98
N MET A 11 -27.44 32.25 17.56
CA MET A 11 -27.74 31.30 16.47
C MET A 11 -26.99 31.62 15.17
N GLY A 12 -26.72 32.90 14.90
CA GLY A 12 -25.99 33.32 13.69
C GLY A 12 -24.57 32.77 13.63
N PHE A 13 -23.84 32.78 14.75
CA PHE A 13 -22.48 32.21 14.80
C PHE A 13 -22.48 30.68 14.64
N LYS A 14 -23.55 30.00 15.06
CA LYS A 14 -23.71 28.54 14.84
C LYS A 14 -23.95 28.22 13.38
N ALA A 15 -24.80 28.98 12.69
CA ALA A 15 -25.05 28.81 11.27
C ALA A 15 -23.78 29.08 10.43
N LEU A 16 -23.03 30.14 10.78
CA LEU A 16 -21.78 30.46 10.10
C LEU A 16 -20.71 29.38 10.31
N ALA A 17 -20.58 28.84 11.53
CA ALA A 17 -19.68 27.73 11.82
C ALA A 17 -20.07 26.45 11.05
N LEU A 18 -21.38 26.16 10.95
CA LEU A 18 -21.87 25.02 10.17
C LEU A 18 -21.55 25.17 8.68
N PHE A 19 -21.70 26.37 8.13
CA PHE A 19 -21.33 26.67 6.75
C PHE A 19 -19.83 26.43 6.50
N PHE A 20 -18.96 26.95 7.37
CA PHE A 20 -17.51 26.71 7.24
C PHE A 20 -17.13 25.23 7.41
N ALA A 21 -17.82 24.49 8.30
CA ALA A 21 -17.60 23.06 8.46
C ALA A 21 -17.94 22.29 7.18
N LEU A 22 -19.08 22.61 6.54
CA LEU A 22 -19.49 22.00 5.27
C LEU A 22 -18.56 22.38 4.12
N ALA A 23 -18.17 23.66 4.02
CA ALA A 23 -17.24 24.14 3.00
C ALA A 23 -15.87 23.46 3.14
N THR A 24 -15.37 23.31 4.37
CA THR A 24 -14.10 22.62 4.65
C THR A 24 -14.21 21.13 4.34
N TRP A 25 -15.32 20.48 4.71
CA TRP A 25 -15.54 19.07 4.40
C TRP A 25 -15.61 18.82 2.88
N PHE A 26 -16.26 19.72 2.13
CA PHE A 26 -16.31 19.63 0.68
C PHE A 26 -14.94 19.86 0.04
N TYR A 27 -14.21 20.89 0.48
CA TYR A 27 -12.86 21.20 0.00
C TYR A 27 -11.85 20.06 0.27
N VAL A 28 -11.88 19.48 1.47
CA VAL A 28 -11.05 18.32 1.83
C VAL A 28 -11.52 17.06 1.10
N GLY A 29 -12.84 16.88 0.92
CA GLY A 29 -13.43 15.76 0.20
C GLY A 29 -13.02 15.72 -1.28
N GLU A 30 -12.91 16.87 -1.94
CA GLU A 30 -12.45 16.96 -3.33
C GLU A 30 -10.94 16.77 -3.47
N ALA A 31 -10.15 17.20 -2.48
CA ALA A 31 -8.69 17.05 -2.48
C ALA A 31 -8.22 15.58 -2.33
N ASN A 32 -9.09 14.66 -1.91
CA ASN A 32 -8.77 13.24 -1.77
C ASN A 32 -8.94 12.41 -3.06
N LYS A 33 -9.19 13.06 -4.22
CA LYS A 33 -9.10 12.41 -5.53
C LYS A 33 -7.64 12.36 -5.99
N GLU A 34 -6.87 11.46 -5.38
CA GLU A 34 -5.44 11.15 -5.65
C GLU A 34 -5.13 10.68 -7.10
N ASP A 35 -6.08 10.72 -8.02
CA ASP A 35 -5.87 10.30 -9.42
C ASP A 35 -5.41 11.43 -10.35
N THR A 36 -5.62 12.70 -9.98
CA THR A 36 -5.40 13.82 -10.91
C THR A 36 -3.91 14.10 -11.17
N SER A 37 -3.05 13.94 -10.16
CA SER A 37 -1.60 14.14 -10.28
C SER A 37 -0.93 13.01 -11.08
N LYS A 38 -1.36 11.76 -10.87
CA LYS A 38 -0.91 10.58 -11.62
C LYS A 38 -1.21 10.74 -13.11
N THR A 39 -2.41 11.18 -13.46
CA THR A 39 -2.85 11.34 -14.86
C THR A 39 -2.06 12.43 -15.61
N ALA A 40 -1.69 13.52 -14.94
CA ALA A 40 -0.90 14.60 -15.55
C ALA A 40 0.57 14.18 -15.76
N PHE A 41 1.16 13.47 -14.78
CA PHE A 41 2.51 12.94 -14.89
C PHE A 41 2.61 11.83 -15.95
N GLU A 42 1.60 10.95 -16.02
CA GLU A 42 1.49 9.92 -17.07
C GLU A 42 1.51 10.54 -18.48
N LYS A 43 0.77 11.61 -18.71
CA LYS A 43 0.67 12.24 -20.05
C LYS A 43 1.94 12.97 -20.49
N ILE A 44 2.74 13.49 -19.55
CA ILE A 44 3.90 14.34 -19.88
C ILE A 44 5.18 13.51 -20.01
N PHE A 45 5.35 12.45 -19.21
CA PHE A 45 6.62 11.72 -19.12
C PHE A 45 6.58 10.30 -19.69
N MET A 46 5.42 9.76 -20.06
CA MET A 46 5.33 8.37 -20.54
C MET A 46 5.36 8.25 -22.07
N PRO A 47 6.16 7.33 -22.62
CA PRO A 47 6.07 6.98 -24.03
C PRO A 47 4.65 6.47 -24.36
N LYS A 48 4.20 6.69 -25.61
CA LYS A 48 2.85 6.40 -26.13
C LYS A 48 2.29 4.98 -25.88
N ASN A 49 3.11 4.04 -25.40
CA ASN A 49 2.75 2.63 -25.16
C ASN A 49 2.99 2.19 -23.72
N TYR A 50 3.12 3.11 -22.75
CA TYR A 50 3.27 2.82 -21.34
C TYR A 50 1.99 3.18 -20.58
N MET A 51 1.79 2.53 -19.43
CA MET A 51 0.75 2.87 -18.47
C MET A 51 1.26 2.66 -17.05
N ALA A 52 0.73 3.41 -16.08
CA ALA A 52 0.88 3.06 -14.68
C ALA A 52 -0.29 2.18 -14.23
N LYS A 53 0.01 1.20 -13.38
CA LYS A 53 -1.01 0.37 -12.73
C LYS A 53 -0.52 -0.02 -11.35
N THR A 54 -1.41 0.03 -10.38
CA THR A 54 -1.16 -0.53 -9.06
C THR A 54 -1.28 -2.05 -9.13
N LEU A 55 -0.22 -2.76 -8.76
CA LEU A 55 -0.21 -4.22 -8.66
C LEU A 55 -0.14 -4.65 -7.20
N PHE A 56 -0.81 -5.76 -6.87
CA PHE A 56 -0.73 -6.36 -5.54
C PHE A 56 0.56 -7.16 -5.38
N VAL A 57 1.20 -7.04 -4.23
CA VAL A 57 2.45 -7.76 -3.93
C VAL A 57 2.11 -9.14 -3.38
N LYS A 58 2.68 -10.19 -3.99
CA LYS A 58 2.58 -11.57 -3.52
C LYS A 58 3.97 -12.12 -3.20
N PRO A 59 4.19 -12.64 -1.98
CA PRO A 59 5.46 -13.22 -1.62
C PRO A 59 5.62 -14.59 -2.31
N VAL A 60 6.85 -14.94 -2.65
CA VAL A 60 7.21 -16.26 -3.17
C VAL A 60 8.02 -16.97 -2.11
N PHE A 61 7.50 -18.09 -1.60
CA PHE A 61 8.17 -18.91 -0.61
C PHE A 61 8.84 -20.11 -1.27
N ILE A 62 10.06 -20.43 -0.84
CA ILE A 62 10.78 -21.66 -1.21
C ILE A 62 11.17 -22.42 0.05
N GLY A 63 11.38 -23.72 -0.11
CA GLY A 63 11.68 -24.61 1.01
C GLY A 63 10.47 -24.87 1.91
N LYS A 64 10.73 -25.44 3.08
CA LYS A 64 9.75 -25.66 4.14
C LYS A 64 10.29 -25.04 5.42
N VAL A 65 9.37 -24.58 6.27
CA VAL A 65 9.74 -24.21 7.63
C VAL A 65 10.40 -25.40 8.35
N PRO A 66 11.38 -25.17 9.23
CA PRO A 66 12.01 -26.22 10.01
C PRO A 66 11.00 -27.05 10.81
N GLU A 67 11.37 -28.30 11.12
CA GLU A 67 10.52 -29.22 11.88
C GLU A 67 10.13 -28.63 13.25
N GLY A 68 8.87 -28.85 13.63
CA GLY A 68 8.30 -28.27 14.84
C GLY A 68 7.93 -26.79 14.72
N TYR A 69 7.96 -26.19 13.53
CA TYR A 69 7.50 -24.82 13.27
C TYR A 69 6.44 -24.76 12.17
N ARG A 70 5.63 -23.71 12.19
CA ARG A 70 4.65 -23.40 11.16
C ARG A 70 4.61 -21.91 10.84
N LEU A 71 4.36 -21.59 9.58
CA LEU A 71 4.01 -20.24 9.14
C LEU A 71 2.54 -19.98 9.47
N ILE A 72 2.24 -18.82 10.07
CA ILE A 72 0.87 -18.40 10.36
C ILE A 72 0.38 -17.51 9.23
N ASP A 73 -0.13 -18.11 8.15
CA ASP A 73 -0.56 -17.37 6.94
C ASP A 73 -1.52 -16.20 7.25
N GLN A 74 -2.37 -16.35 8.27
CA GLN A 74 -3.33 -15.33 8.71
C GLN A 74 -2.68 -14.08 9.31
N LYS A 75 -1.46 -14.19 9.84
CA LYS A 75 -0.71 -13.09 10.45
C LYS A 75 0.39 -12.55 9.51
N LEU A 76 0.43 -13.03 8.27
CA LEU A 76 1.41 -12.60 7.29
C LEU A 76 1.08 -11.17 6.85
N GLU A 77 2.03 -10.25 7.06
CA GLU A 77 1.83 -8.85 6.68
C GLU A 77 2.87 -8.41 5.64
N ILE A 78 2.40 -7.66 4.64
CA ILE A 78 3.24 -7.13 3.56
C ILE A 78 3.01 -5.62 3.49
N SER A 79 4.09 -4.85 3.63
CA SER A 79 4.06 -3.40 3.66
C SER A 79 5.12 -2.82 2.72
N PRO A 80 4.73 -2.14 1.63
CA PRO A 80 3.35 -1.94 1.15
C PRO A 80 2.78 -3.20 0.47
N GLY A 81 1.48 -3.45 0.62
CA GLY A 81 0.78 -4.60 0.00
C GLY A 81 0.47 -4.41 -1.50
N ASN A 82 0.66 -3.19 -2.01
CA ASN A 82 0.54 -2.86 -3.41
C ASN A 82 1.61 -1.84 -3.80
N VAL A 83 1.96 -1.80 -5.08
CA VAL A 83 2.99 -0.89 -5.62
C VAL A 83 2.55 -0.34 -6.97
N LEU A 84 2.88 0.93 -7.23
CA LEU A 84 2.69 1.52 -8.54
C LEU A 84 3.79 1.03 -9.48
N VAL A 85 3.35 0.46 -10.61
CA VAL A 85 4.24 -0.07 -11.65
C VAL A 85 3.99 0.67 -12.94
N VAL A 86 5.06 1.11 -13.58
CA VAL A 86 5.04 1.76 -14.90
C VAL A 86 5.72 0.86 -15.90
N ALA A 87 4.97 0.41 -16.90
CA ALA A 87 5.46 -0.56 -17.88
C ALA A 87 4.70 -0.45 -19.21
N PRO A 88 5.20 -1.08 -20.29
CA PRO A 88 4.47 -1.18 -21.54
C PRO A 88 3.07 -1.79 -21.35
N VAL A 89 2.05 -1.20 -21.98
CA VAL A 89 0.64 -1.60 -21.89
C VAL A 89 0.47 -3.10 -22.18
N LYS A 90 1.22 -3.64 -23.15
CA LYS A 90 1.20 -5.06 -23.51
C LYS A 90 1.58 -5.99 -22.36
N ILE A 91 2.44 -5.55 -21.44
CA ILE A 91 2.89 -6.31 -20.28
C ILE A 91 1.92 -6.10 -19.11
N LEU A 92 1.56 -4.85 -18.82
CA LEU A 92 0.86 -4.49 -17.59
C LEU A 92 -0.65 -4.75 -17.64
N SER A 93 -1.26 -4.68 -18.83
CA SER A 93 -2.71 -4.89 -19.02
C SER A 93 -3.22 -6.21 -18.43
N ARG A 94 -2.42 -7.28 -18.53
CA ARG A 94 -2.78 -8.64 -18.09
C ARG A 94 -2.26 -9.01 -16.70
N LYS A 95 -1.62 -8.07 -15.99
CA LYS A 95 -1.00 -8.32 -14.69
C LYS A 95 -1.79 -7.63 -13.59
N GLU A 96 -2.00 -8.35 -12.51
CA GLU A 96 -2.64 -7.86 -11.29
C GLU A 96 -1.71 -8.00 -10.08
N PHE A 97 -0.70 -8.87 -10.19
CA PHE A 97 0.22 -9.21 -9.12
C PHE A 97 1.67 -9.01 -9.56
N ILE A 98 2.49 -8.56 -8.61
CA ILE A 98 3.95 -8.61 -8.66
C ILE A 98 4.46 -9.52 -7.56
N TYR A 99 5.53 -10.25 -7.85
CA TYR A 99 6.08 -11.24 -6.95
C TYR A 99 7.31 -10.67 -6.24
N THR A 100 7.54 -11.06 -4.99
CA THR A 100 8.82 -10.81 -4.33
C THR A 100 9.91 -11.72 -4.91
N GLU A 101 11.15 -11.41 -4.62
CA GLU A 101 12.22 -12.42 -4.69
C GLU A 101 11.90 -13.60 -3.76
N PRO A 102 12.39 -14.80 -4.09
CA PRO A 102 12.16 -16.00 -3.29
C PRO A 102 12.63 -15.82 -1.84
N ILE A 103 11.78 -16.19 -0.89
CA ILE A 103 12.06 -16.18 0.53
C ILE A 103 12.19 -17.64 0.97
N ASP A 104 13.40 -18.02 1.41
CA ASP A 104 13.63 -19.37 1.93
C ASP A 104 13.09 -19.51 3.36
N LEU A 105 12.07 -20.34 3.53
CA LEU A 105 11.44 -20.58 4.82
C LEU A 105 12.29 -21.45 5.76
N SER A 106 13.29 -22.18 5.24
CA SER A 106 14.11 -23.10 6.02
C SER A 106 15.04 -22.40 7.01
N GLU A 107 15.31 -21.11 6.83
CA GLU A 107 16.19 -20.33 7.70
C GLU A 107 15.49 -19.77 8.94
N TYR A 108 14.17 -19.92 9.05
CA TYR A 108 13.38 -19.16 10.01
C TYR A 108 12.64 -20.04 11.01
N THR A 109 12.94 -19.84 12.30
CA THR A 109 12.31 -20.52 13.45
C THR A 109 11.57 -19.54 14.37
N LYS A 110 11.55 -18.25 14.03
CA LYS A 110 10.90 -17.20 14.80
C LYS A 110 10.33 -16.14 13.87
N THR A 111 9.35 -15.39 14.36
CA THR A 111 8.80 -14.24 13.63
C THR A 111 9.91 -13.25 13.26
N LYS A 112 9.98 -12.88 11.98
CA LYS A 112 11.00 -11.97 11.46
C LYS A 112 10.42 -11.00 10.45
N LEU A 113 10.86 -9.74 10.52
CA LEU A 113 10.59 -8.74 9.51
C LEU A 113 11.71 -8.75 8.47
N LEU A 114 11.37 -9.09 7.23
CA LEU A 114 12.31 -9.13 6.11
C LEU A 114 12.10 -7.95 5.18
N ASN A 115 13.19 -7.41 4.65
CA ASN A 115 13.14 -6.47 3.54
C ASN A 115 13.48 -7.22 2.26
N VAL A 116 12.49 -7.42 1.40
CA VAL A 116 12.58 -8.31 0.24
C VAL A 116 12.43 -7.49 -1.03
N GLY A 117 13.30 -7.75 -2.01
CA GLY A 117 13.19 -7.15 -3.33
C GLY A 117 11.95 -7.66 -4.07
N LEU A 118 11.48 -6.87 -5.04
CA LEU A 118 10.49 -7.33 -6.00
C LEU A 118 11.17 -7.98 -7.19
N ARG A 119 10.64 -9.13 -7.62
CA ARG A 119 11.10 -9.79 -8.84
C ARG A 119 10.78 -8.91 -10.04
N SER A 120 11.83 -8.49 -10.75
CA SER A 120 11.67 -7.68 -11.95
C SER A 120 11.03 -8.50 -13.08
N PHE A 121 10.03 -7.92 -13.75
CA PHE A 121 9.39 -8.54 -14.90
C PHE A 121 10.20 -8.40 -16.20
N SER A 122 10.90 -7.26 -16.36
CA SER A 122 11.78 -6.96 -17.49
C SER A 122 12.55 -5.66 -17.20
N SER A 123 13.62 -5.40 -17.96
CA SER A 123 14.38 -4.15 -17.88
C SER A 123 13.57 -2.89 -18.18
N SER A 124 12.41 -3.02 -18.82
CA SER A 124 11.52 -1.91 -19.19
C SER A 124 10.48 -1.54 -18.13
N VAL A 125 10.48 -2.19 -16.97
CA VAL A 125 9.54 -1.92 -15.88
C VAL A 125 10.18 -1.02 -14.83
N LYS A 126 9.49 0.08 -14.48
CA LYS A 126 9.83 0.93 -13.35
C LYS A 126 8.82 0.71 -12.23
N VAL A 127 9.29 0.57 -11.00
CA VAL A 127 8.46 0.39 -9.81
C VAL A 127 8.78 1.52 -8.84
N GLU A 128 7.75 2.09 -8.21
CA GLU A 128 7.91 3.17 -7.24
C GLU A 128 8.73 2.74 -6.01
N SER A 129 8.52 1.50 -5.53
CA SER A 129 9.35 0.87 -4.50
C SER A 129 9.91 -0.45 -4.99
N ALA A 130 11.24 -0.59 -5.00
CA ALA A 130 11.92 -1.82 -5.39
C ALA A 130 11.93 -2.89 -4.27
N THR A 131 11.61 -2.49 -3.04
CA THR A 131 11.66 -3.34 -1.86
C THR A 131 10.37 -3.26 -1.06
N VAL A 132 10.00 -4.36 -0.42
CA VAL A 132 8.81 -4.47 0.44
C VAL A 132 9.18 -5.13 1.76
N ARG A 133 8.50 -4.74 2.84
CA ARG A 133 8.66 -5.38 4.14
C ARG A 133 7.67 -6.53 4.26
N VAL A 134 8.16 -7.72 4.58
CA VAL A 134 7.37 -8.93 4.80
C VAL A 134 7.56 -9.37 6.24
N LEU A 135 6.50 -9.33 7.03
CA LEU A 135 6.48 -9.90 8.37
C LEU A 135 6.15 -11.38 8.24
N LEU A 136 7.13 -12.26 8.50
CA LEU A 136 6.94 -13.70 8.52
C LEU A 136 6.59 -14.15 9.95
N PRO A 137 5.33 -14.47 10.26
CA PRO A 137 4.94 -14.98 11.57
C PRO A 137 5.23 -16.49 11.66
N ILE A 138 6.26 -16.87 12.41
CA ILE A 138 6.61 -18.27 12.61
C ILE A 138 6.44 -18.63 14.07
N GLU A 139 5.63 -19.66 14.31
CA GLU A 139 5.35 -20.18 15.64
C GLU A 139 5.81 -21.63 15.72
N LYS A 140 6.25 -22.05 16.90
CA LYS A 140 6.51 -23.47 17.19
C LYS A 140 5.18 -24.21 17.22
N ASN A 141 5.08 -25.36 16.55
CA ASN A 141 3.99 -26.30 16.75
C ASN A 141 4.02 -26.71 18.22
N ARG A 142 2.98 -26.33 18.96
CA ARG A 142 2.69 -26.98 20.23
C ARG A 142 2.14 -28.35 19.85
N GLU A 143 2.94 -29.39 20.04
CA GLU A 143 2.40 -30.74 20.13
C GLU A 143 1.38 -30.70 21.28
N GLU A 144 0.11 -30.92 20.96
CA GLU A 144 -0.93 -31.25 21.95
C GLU A 144 -0.79 -32.72 22.36
#